data_AF-A0A263DUV2-F1
#
_entry.id   AF-A0A263DUV2-F1
#
_cell.length_a   1.000
_cell.length_b   1.000
_cell.length_c   1.000
_cell.angle_alpha   90.00
_cell.angle_beta   90.00
_cell.angle_gamma   90.00
#
_symmetry.space_group_name_H-M   'P 1'
#
loop_
_entity.id
_entity.type
_entity.pdbx_description
1 polymer ?
#
loop_
_entity_poly.entity_id
_entity_poly.type
_entity_poly.pdbx_seq_one_letter_code
_entity_poly.pdbx_strand_id
1 'polypeptide(L)'
;MADATTAAEWDLINRRDTLKGAATIVGAGLVGPLVGWLEPLADAQLSSRSGAFALAEVEALEHLVATFREWRSAGAGLGRTAVVGQLADVAERLRGAPAGAHTDRVFLVAAELSKIAASMAFDAGSHRVAQQHYVTSARLAKAGGNLSFGAVALAALARQSFDLGAPEDGLAVVQLAQRGTRAATTPRLTAMLATREAWAHAQLGDARHFRAAVDIAEDAHAASGPHTEPRWLRGLDTAELVGTIGARYRDLACHDRRHARQAVHYLGRALQLRDATRIRNRAFDLVSLGRAHLLVDEADQAADTVRAALPYLDLHRPGRLAQKLADWHSEAAPFAAVAAVAEVREQTRDVQSTIGSS
;
A
#
# COMPACT_ATOMS: atom_id res chain seq x y z
N MET A 1 -23.13 13.70 -29.72
CA MET A 1 -23.14 14.28 -28.36
C MET A 1 -22.44 13.35 -27.36
N ALA A 2 -21.26 12.85 -27.76
CA ALA A 2 -20.30 12.21 -26.86
C ALA A 2 -19.11 13.17 -26.75
N ASP A 3 -18.30 13.00 -25.70
CA ASP A 3 -16.95 13.60 -25.58
C ASP A 3 -16.81 14.99 -24.92
N ALA A 4 -17.35 15.14 -23.70
CA ALA A 4 -16.98 16.27 -22.81
C ALA A 4 -16.30 15.81 -21.50
N THR A 5 -16.48 14.56 -21.08
CA THR A 5 -16.02 14.06 -19.77
C THR A 5 -14.58 13.52 -19.79
N THR A 6 -14.14 13.02 -20.94
CA THR A 6 -12.81 12.48 -21.22
C THR A 6 -11.78 13.58 -21.46
N ALA A 7 -12.14 14.68 -22.14
CA ALA A 7 -11.26 15.81 -22.39
C ALA A 7 -10.93 16.63 -21.12
N ALA A 8 -11.86 16.70 -20.16
CA ALA A 8 -11.67 17.39 -18.89
C ALA A 8 -10.74 16.64 -17.91
N GLU A 9 -10.57 15.32 -18.05
CA GLU A 9 -9.59 14.54 -17.27
C GLU A 9 -8.14 14.81 -17.71
N TRP A 10 -7.90 15.22 -18.97
CA TRP A 10 -6.56 15.48 -19.51
C TRP A 10 -5.98 16.86 -19.13
N ASP A 11 -6.84 17.86 -18.87
CA ASP A 11 -6.39 19.22 -18.53
C ASP A 11 -5.88 19.34 -17.07
N LEU A 12 -6.12 18.32 -16.24
CA LEU A 12 -5.63 18.23 -14.86
C LEU A 12 -4.18 17.74 -14.74
N ILE A 13 -3.62 17.16 -15.80
CA ILE A 13 -2.29 16.51 -15.78
C ILE A 13 -1.14 17.52 -16.00
N ASN A 14 -1.43 18.72 -16.54
CA ASN A 14 -0.41 19.68 -16.98
C ASN A 14 -0.28 20.97 -16.16
N ARG A 15 -0.93 21.08 -14.99
CA ARG A 15 -0.73 22.27 -14.13
C ARG A 15 0.38 22.03 -13.11
N ARG A 16 1.50 22.74 -13.38
CA ARG A 16 2.64 23.06 -12.52
C ARG A 16 2.36 22.93 -11.02
N ASP A 17 3.31 22.29 -10.35
CA ASP A 17 3.55 22.31 -8.90
C ASP A 17 3.16 23.66 -8.27
N THR A 18 1.93 23.73 -7.75
CA THR A 18 1.49 24.73 -6.81
C THR A 18 0.25 24.18 -6.11
N LEU A 19 0.44 23.70 -4.88
CA LEU A 19 -0.39 24.00 -3.71
C LEU A 19 -0.06 22.97 -2.61
N LYS A 20 0.69 23.44 -1.61
CA LYS A 20 0.52 22.98 -0.23
C LYS A 20 -0.99 23.06 0.06
N GLY A 21 -1.62 21.92 0.32
CA GLY A 21 -3.03 21.86 0.75
C GLY A 21 -4.09 21.59 -0.33
N ALA A 22 -3.84 20.72 -1.30
CA ALA A 22 -4.97 20.12 -2.03
C ALA A 22 -5.60 19.02 -1.15
N ALA A 23 -6.78 19.29 -0.58
CA ALA A 23 -7.48 18.39 0.31
C ALA A 23 -7.60 16.96 -0.27
N THR A 24 -7.34 15.96 0.57
CA THR A 24 -7.57 14.55 0.27
C THR A 24 -9.04 14.35 -0.12
N ILE A 25 -9.29 13.57 -1.17
CA ILE A 25 -10.65 13.26 -1.59
C ILE A 25 -11.21 12.18 -0.66
N VAL A 26 -12.43 12.40 -0.16
CA VAL A 26 -13.12 11.51 0.79
C VAL A 26 -14.52 11.14 0.28
N GLY A 27 -15.10 10.08 0.85
CA GLY A 27 -16.48 9.65 0.62
C GLY A 27 -16.80 9.40 -0.85
N ALA A 28 -17.95 9.92 -1.30
CA ALA A 28 -18.40 9.75 -2.69
C ALA A 28 -17.42 10.30 -3.73
N GLY A 29 -16.61 11.31 -3.38
CA GLY A 29 -15.57 11.81 -4.28
C GLY A 29 -14.46 10.80 -4.53
N LEU A 30 -14.16 9.94 -3.55
CA LEU A 30 -13.12 8.91 -3.65
C LEU A 30 -13.65 7.69 -4.41
N VAL A 31 -14.89 7.29 -4.13
CA VAL A 31 -15.52 6.10 -4.72
C VAL A 31 -16.11 6.36 -6.10
N GLY A 32 -16.57 7.59 -6.39
CA GLY A 32 -17.20 7.97 -7.66
C GLY A 32 -16.37 7.62 -8.90
N PRO A 33 -15.07 7.97 -8.97
CA PRO A 33 -14.20 7.57 -10.07
C PRO A 33 -14.03 6.05 -10.22
N LEU A 34 -14.35 5.28 -9.18
CA LEU A 34 -14.27 3.82 -9.16
C LEU A 34 -15.59 3.14 -9.52
N VAL A 35 -16.70 3.87 -9.76
CA VAL A 35 -18.00 3.25 -10.13
C VAL A 35 -17.85 2.34 -11.36
N GLY A 36 -17.10 2.79 -12.37
CA GLY A 36 -16.80 2.00 -13.56
C GLY A 36 -15.95 0.74 -13.29
N TRP A 37 -15.47 0.50 -12.07
CA TRP A 37 -14.76 -0.72 -11.67
C TRP A 37 -15.66 -1.96 -11.68
N LEU A 38 -16.96 -1.82 -11.39
CA LEU A 38 -17.89 -2.96 -11.36
C LEU A 38 -18.52 -3.28 -12.73
N GLU A 39 -18.55 -2.30 -13.64
CA GLU A 39 -19.21 -2.47 -14.93
C GLU A 39 -18.38 -3.32 -15.91
N PRO A 40 -18.97 -4.18 -16.75
CA PRO A 40 -18.23 -4.78 -17.85
C PRO A 40 -17.55 -3.70 -18.70
N LEU A 41 -16.32 -3.96 -19.17
CA LEU A 41 -15.75 -3.09 -20.18
C LEU A 41 -16.63 -3.20 -21.43
N ALA A 42 -17.32 -2.13 -21.80
CA ALA A 42 -17.87 -2.04 -23.14
C ALA A 42 -16.70 -2.14 -24.13
N ASP A 43 -16.89 -2.84 -25.25
CA ASP A 43 -15.90 -2.92 -26.33
C ASP A 43 -15.59 -1.49 -26.81
N ALA A 44 -14.59 -0.86 -26.20
CA ALA A 44 -14.10 0.42 -26.63
C ALA A 44 -13.53 0.20 -28.03
N GLN A 45 -14.23 0.70 -29.04
CA GLN A 45 -13.75 0.75 -30.42
C GLN A 45 -12.54 1.69 -30.47
N LEU A 46 -11.36 1.17 -30.11
CA LEU A 46 -10.09 1.85 -30.25
C LEU A 46 -9.82 2.00 -31.75
N SER A 47 -9.88 3.24 -32.25
CA SER A 47 -9.71 3.55 -33.66
C SER A 47 -8.31 3.15 -34.13
N SER A 48 -8.22 2.40 -35.24
CA SER A 48 -6.94 1.98 -35.79
C SER A 48 -6.21 3.17 -36.44
N ARG A 49 -5.14 3.64 -35.81
CA ARG A 49 -4.01 4.29 -36.50
C ARG A 49 -2.74 3.55 -36.08
N SER A 50 -1.97 3.12 -37.08
CA SER A 50 -0.72 2.36 -36.98
C SER A 50 0.17 2.80 -35.79
N GLY A 51 0.76 1.93 -34.97
CA GLY A 51 0.97 0.49 -35.10
C GLY A 51 0.96 -0.25 -33.75
N ALA A 52 0.73 -1.57 -33.84
CA ALA A 52 0.74 -2.46 -32.69
C ALA A 52 2.11 -2.46 -31.98
N PHE A 53 2.11 -2.68 -30.66
CA PHE A 53 3.34 -2.87 -29.90
C PHE A 53 4.10 -4.11 -30.38
N ALA A 54 5.39 -3.96 -30.69
CA ALA A 54 6.26 -5.09 -31.01
C ALA A 54 6.62 -5.86 -29.73
N LEU A 55 6.80 -7.18 -29.81
CA LEU A 55 7.10 -8.01 -28.64
C LEU A 55 8.33 -7.52 -27.85
N ALA A 56 9.44 -7.24 -28.55
CA ALA A 56 10.67 -6.74 -27.93
C ALA A 56 10.48 -5.41 -27.19
N GLU A 57 9.55 -4.59 -27.68
CA GLU A 57 9.19 -3.31 -27.07
C GLU A 57 8.38 -3.51 -25.77
N VAL A 58 7.41 -4.42 -25.80
CA VAL A 58 6.65 -4.81 -24.60
C VAL A 58 7.58 -5.37 -23.53
N GLU A 59 8.51 -6.24 -23.91
CA GLU A 59 9.50 -6.83 -22.98
C GLU A 59 10.43 -5.77 -22.39
N ALA A 60 10.87 -4.79 -23.20
CA ALA A 60 11.67 -3.67 -22.72
C ALA A 60 10.90 -2.81 -21.70
N LEU A 61 9.63 -2.53 -21.95
CA LEU A 61 8.76 -1.80 -21.04
C LEU A 61 8.55 -2.58 -19.72
N GLU A 62 8.27 -3.88 -19.79
CA GLU A 62 8.12 -4.74 -18.61
C GLU A 62 9.40 -4.79 -17.76
N HIS A 63 10.56 -4.87 -18.40
CA HIS A 63 11.87 -4.82 -17.74
C HIS A 63 12.10 -3.47 -17.06
N LEU A 64 11.80 -2.35 -17.74
CA LEU A 64 11.90 -1.01 -17.17
C LEU A 64 11.05 -0.87 -15.91
N VAL A 65 9.80 -1.36 -15.92
CA VAL A 65 8.95 -1.34 -14.73
C VAL A 65 9.54 -2.20 -13.60
N ALA A 66 10.13 -3.36 -13.91
CA ALA A 66 10.82 -4.18 -12.90
C ALA A 66 11.95 -3.39 -12.24
N THR A 67 12.81 -2.74 -13.03
CA THR A 67 13.90 -1.88 -12.54
C THR A 67 13.39 -0.73 -11.66
N PHE A 68 12.31 -0.04 -12.06
CA PHE A 68 11.70 1.01 -11.22
C PHE A 68 11.16 0.47 -9.90
N ARG A 69 10.56 -0.73 -9.88
CA ARG A 69 10.11 -1.37 -8.64
C ARG A 69 11.28 -1.72 -7.73
N GLU A 70 12.39 -2.22 -8.29
CA GLU A 70 13.60 -2.53 -7.54
C GLU A 70 14.23 -1.28 -6.93
N TRP A 71 14.43 -0.22 -7.72
CA TRP A 71 14.99 1.04 -7.23
C TRP A 71 14.13 1.65 -6.13
N ARG A 72 12.80 1.66 -6.31
CA ARG A 72 11.87 2.09 -5.27
C ARG A 72 11.99 1.24 -4.00
N SER A 73 12.11 -0.08 -4.14
CA SER A 73 12.23 -1.00 -3.01
C SER A 73 13.57 -0.82 -2.28
N ALA A 74 14.66 -0.58 -3.01
CA ALA A 74 15.96 -0.25 -2.43
C ALA A 74 15.94 1.14 -1.75
N GLY A 75 15.03 2.03 -2.13
CA GLY A 75 15.11 3.45 -1.78
C GLY A 75 16.20 4.16 -2.55
N ALA A 76 16.67 3.60 -3.68
CA ALA A 76 17.54 4.31 -4.61
C ALA A 76 16.80 5.55 -5.14
N GLY A 77 17.52 6.64 -5.42
CA GLY A 77 16.99 7.98 -5.75
C GLY A 77 16.24 8.09 -7.07
N LEU A 78 15.29 7.18 -7.35
CA LEU A 78 14.39 7.22 -8.48
C LEU A 78 13.57 8.51 -8.42
N GLY A 79 13.78 9.39 -9.40
CA GLY A 79 12.99 10.60 -9.54
C GLY A 79 11.56 10.28 -9.98
N ARG A 80 10.56 10.83 -9.27
CA ARG A 80 9.13 10.68 -9.63
C ARG A 80 8.86 11.13 -11.06
N THR A 81 9.55 12.18 -11.52
CA THR A 81 9.43 12.73 -12.88
C THR A 81 9.74 11.70 -13.96
N ALA A 82 10.72 10.81 -13.75
CA ALA A 82 11.04 9.75 -14.72
C ALA A 82 9.90 8.74 -14.86
N VAL A 83 9.31 8.31 -13.73
CA VAL A 83 8.18 7.37 -13.71
C VAL A 83 6.94 7.99 -14.36
N VAL A 84 6.63 9.24 -14.03
CA VAL A 84 5.47 9.96 -14.58
C VAL A 84 5.66 10.26 -16.07
N GLY A 85 6.87 10.63 -16.50
CA GLY A 85 7.20 10.83 -17.92
C GLY A 85 7.02 9.55 -18.73
N GLN A 86 7.54 8.41 -18.24
CA GLN A 86 7.35 7.12 -18.89
C GLN A 86 5.87 6.71 -18.93
N LEU A 87 5.11 6.96 -17.85
CA LEU A 87 3.67 6.70 -17.84
C LEU A 87 2.94 7.53 -18.90
N ALA A 88 3.29 8.81 -19.04
CA ALA A 88 2.67 9.70 -20.02
C ALA A 88 2.94 9.23 -21.46
N ASP A 89 4.18 8.85 -21.78
CA ASP A 89 4.56 8.31 -23.09
C ASP A 89 3.80 7.01 -23.43
N VAL A 90 3.78 6.05 -22.50
CA VAL A 90 3.05 4.79 -22.69
C VAL A 90 1.54 5.03 -22.82
N ALA A 91 0.96 5.92 -22.01
CA ALA A 91 -0.46 6.23 -22.06
C ALA A 91 -0.88 6.93 -23.36
N GLU A 92 -0.04 7.83 -23.90
CA GLU A 92 -0.27 8.46 -25.21
C GLU A 92 -0.34 7.40 -26.31
N ARG A 93 0.61 6.46 -26.31
CA ARG A 93 0.67 5.39 -27.31
C ARG A 93 -0.50 4.41 -27.22
N LEU A 94 -1.03 4.17 -26.02
CA LEU A 94 -2.21 3.33 -25.82
C LEU A 94 -3.50 3.93 -26.43
N ARG A 95 -3.64 5.25 -26.58
CA ARG A 95 -4.89 5.87 -27.07
C ARG A 95 -5.28 5.46 -28.50
N GLY A 96 -4.31 5.08 -29.33
CA GLY A 96 -4.54 4.63 -30.71
C GLY A 96 -4.16 3.19 -30.98
N ALA A 97 -3.77 2.43 -29.94
CA ALA A 97 -3.28 1.07 -30.10
C ALA A 97 -4.44 0.12 -30.44
N PRO A 98 -4.26 -0.81 -31.40
CA PRO A 98 -5.25 -1.83 -31.67
C PRO A 98 -5.39 -2.79 -30.49
N ALA A 99 -6.59 -3.36 -30.30
CA ALA A 99 -6.80 -4.43 -29.33
C ALA A 99 -5.91 -5.65 -29.66
N GLY A 100 -5.36 -6.29 -28.63
CA GLY A 100 -4.53 -7.48 -28.79
C GLY A 100 -3.61 -7.73 -27.60
N ALA A 101 -3.08 -8.94 -27.53
CA ALA A 101 -2.32 -9.43 -26.37
C ALA A 101 -1.12 -8.55 -25.99
N HIS A 102 -0.45 -7.92 -26.96
CA HIS A 102 0.64 -6.98 -26.68
C HIS A 102 0.13 -5.69 -26.04
N THR A 103 -0.97 -5.12 -26.56
CA THR A 103 -1.61 -3.93 -26.00
C THR A 103 -2.10 -4.18 -24.57
N ASP A 104 -2.68 -5.36 -24.29
CA ASP A 104 -3.12 -5.75 -22.94
C ASP A 104 -1.96 -5.79 -21.94
N ARG A 105 -0.80 -6.31 -22.36
CA ARG A 105 0.44 -6.28 -21.57
C ARG A 105 0.92 -4.85 -21.34
N VAL A 106 0.84 -3.97 -22.35
CA VAL A 106 1.21 -2.56 -22.19
C VAL A 106 0.25 -1.81 -21.26
N PHE A 107 -1.04 -2.13 -21.26
CA PHE A 107 -1.99 -1.62 -20.25
C PHE A 107 -1.56 -2.00 -18.82
N LEU A 108 -1.09 -3.24 -18.61
CA LEU A 108 -0.54 -3.66 -17.32
C LEU A 108 0.75 -2.88 -16.96
N VAL A 109 1.66 -2.68 -17.91
CA VAL A 109 2.86 -1.82 -17.71
C VAL A 109 2.44 -0.42 -17.25
N ALA A 110 1.50 0.22 -17.94
CA ALA A 110 0.99 1.54 -17.60
C ALA A 110 0.35 1.56 -16.20
N ALA A 111 -0.44 0.52 -15.88
CA ALA A 111 -1.04 0.37 -14.56
C ALA A 111 0.02 0.30 -13.46
N GLU A 112 1.11 -0.45 -13.69
CA GLU A 112 2.20 -0.58 -12.74
C GLU A 112 3.00 0.71 -12.56
N LEU A 113 3.31 1.42 -13.64
CA LEU A 113 3.93 2.74 -13.58
C LEU A 113 3.06 3.72 -12.77
N SER A 114 1.74 3.73 -13.01
CA SER A 114 0.82 4.56 -12.26
C SER A 114 0.80 4.20 -10.77
N LYS A 115 0.82 2.90 -10.41
CA LYS A 115 0.92 2.49 -8.99
C LYS A 115 2.23 2.92 -8.35
N ILE A 116 3.36 2.85 -9.07
CA ILE A 116 4.67 3.31 -8.59
C ILE A 116 4.60 4.82 -8.34
N ALA A 117 4.13 5.60 -9.31
CA ALA A 117 3.95 7.05 -9.19
C ALA A 117 3.03 7.43 -8.02
N ALA A 118 1.91 6.71 -7.85
CA ALA A 118 0.99 6.88 -6.72
C ALA A 118 1.70 6.67 -5.39
N SER A 119 2.47 5.60 -5.29
CA SER A 119 3.15 5.25 -4.04
C SER A 119 4.30 6.22 -3.73
N MET A 120 4.97 6.78 -4.75
CA MET A 120 5.96 7.86 -4.57
C MET A 120 5.30 9.16 -4.12
N ALA A 121 4.16 9.52 -4.71
CA ALA A 121 3.38 10.68 -4.27
C ALA A 121 2.88 10.51 -2.84
N PHE A 122 2.47 9.29 -2.46
CA PHE A 122 2.03 9.00 -1.10
C PHE A 122 3.17 9.14 -0.09
N ASP A 123 4.34 8.58 -0.37
CA ASP A 123 5.51 8.72 0.50
C ASP A 123 5.98 10.19 0.62
N ALA A 124 5.72 11.03 -0.40
CA ALA A 124 6.00 12.46 -0.39
C ALA A 124 4.85 13.32 0.22
N GLY A 125 3.85 12.71 0.85
CA GLY A 125 2.71 13.43 1.45
C GLY A 125 1.73 14.06 0.45
N SER A 126 1.92 13.85 -0.85
CA SER A 126 1.04 14.35 -1.91
C SER A 126 -0.19 13.47 -2.07
N HIS A 127 -1.05 13.44 -1.05
CA HIS A 127 -2.13 12.45 -0.90
C HIS A 127 -3.15 12.47 -2.05
N ARG A 128 -3.61 13.65 -2.48
CA ARG A 128 -4.56 13.75 -3.60
C ARG A 128 -3.98 13.18 -4.90
N VAL A 129 -2.72 13.49 -5.18
CA VAL A 129 -1.99 13.00 -6.37
C VAL A 129 -1.84 11.47 -6.30
N ALA A 130 -1.56 10.93 -5.11
CA ALA A 130 -1.49 9.50 -4.90
C ALA A 130 -2.84 8.81 -5.20
N GLN A 131 -3.95 9.34 -4.68
CA GLN A 131 -5.29 8.79 -4.92
C GLN A 131 -5.61 8.75 -6.42
N GLN A 132 -5.35 9.84 -7.14
CA GLN A 132 -5.56 9.93 -8.58
C GLN A 132 -4.78 8.84 -9.33
N HIS A 133 -3.49 8.68 -9.04
CA HIS A 133 -2.68 7.65 -9.70
C HIS A 133 -3.07 6.21 -9.30
N TYR A 134 -3.56 5.95 -8.09
CA TYR A 134 -4.09 4.63 -7.71
C TYR A 134 -5.38 4.31 -8.48
N VAL A 135 -6.29 5.27 -8.63
CA VAL A 135 -7.50 5.13 -9.45
C VAL A 135 -7.14 4.87 -10.91
N THR A 136 -6.23 5.66 -11.48
CA THR A 136 -5.73 5.46 -12.85
C THR A 136 -5.09 4.09 -13.03
N SER A 137 -4.31 3.63 -12.05
CA SER A 137 -3.71 2.29 -12.05
C SER A 137 -4.78 1.19 -12.13
N ALA A 138 -5.82 1.28 -11.30
CA ALA A 138 -6.92 0.32 -11.33
C ALA A 138 -7.65 0.32 -12.68
N ARG A 139 -7.95 1.50 -13.24
CA ARG A 139 -8.61 1.62 -14.56
C ARG A 139 -7.76 1.03 -15.70
N LEU A 140 -6.46 1.34 -15.74
CA LEU A 140 -5.53 0.80 -16.74
C LEU A 140 -5.40 -0.72 -16.62
N ALA A 141 -5.29 -1.24 -15.39
CA ALA A 141 -5.22 -2.68 -15.15
C ALA A 141 -6.47 -3.39 -15.67
N LYS A 142 -7.65 -2.81 -15.40
CA LYS A 142 -8.91 -3.31 -15.92
C LYS A 142 -8.94 -3.29 -17.45
N ALA A 143 -8.56 -2.19 -18.07
CA ALA A 143 -8.53 -2.04 -19.54
C ALA A 143 -7.68 -3.13 -20.22
N GLY A 144 -6.56 -3.54 -19.60
CA GLY A 144 -5.75 -4.66 -20.06
C GLY A 144 -6.15 -6.04 -19.53
N GLY A 145 -7.37 -6.21 -19.00
CA GLY A 145 -7.88 -7.50 -18.49
C GLY A 145 -7.24 -7.99 -17.17
N ASN A 146 -6.42 -7.18 -16.52
CA ASN A 146 -5.64 -7.55 -15.33
C ASN A 146 -6.34 -7.12 -14.01
N LEU A 147 -7.54 -7.67 -13.77
CA LEU A 147 -8.36 -7.33 -12.59
C LEU A 147 -7.64 -7.55 -11.24
N SER A 148 -6.85 -8.62 -11.13
CA SER A 148 -6.05 -8.91 -9.93
C SER A 148 -5.10 -7.76 -9.59
N PHE A 149 -4.41 -7.19 -10.59
CA PHE A 149 -3.52 -6.06 -10.37
C PHE A 149 -4.30 -4.79 -10.03
N GLY A 150 -5.46 -4.56 -10.65
CA GLY A 150 -6.31 -3.42 -10.30
C GLY A 150 -6.79 -3.47 -8.84
N ALA A 151 -7.15 -4.65 -8.32
CA ALA A 151 -7.45 -4.81 -6.89
C ALA A 151 -6.24 -4.55 -5.99
N VAL A 152 -5.02 -4.83 -6.43
CA VAL A 152 -3.79 -4.46 -5.70
C VAL A 152 -3.60 -2.96 -5.65
N ALA A 153 -3.95 -2.23 -6.72
CA ALA A 153 -3.96 -0.77 -6.71
C ALA A 153 -5.02 -0.21 -5.74
N LEU A 154 -6.22 -0.79 -5.72
CA LEU A 154 -7.28 -0.42 -4.77
C LEU A 154 -6.91 -0.76 -3.32
N ALA A 155 -6.25 -1.90 -3.06
CA ALA A 155 -5.74 -2.26 -1.75
C ALA A 155 -4.67 -1.28 -1.24
N ALA A 156 -3.89 -0.67 -2.14
CA ALA A 156 -2.94 0.39 -1.82
C ALA A 156 -3.64 1.73 -1.55
N LEU A 157 -4.70 2.05 -2.30
CA LEU A 157 -5.57 3.20 -2.03
C LEU A 157 -6.26 3.09 -0.67
N ALA A 158 -6.83 1.93 -0.34
CA ALA A 158 -7.43 1.69 0.96
C ALA A 158 -6.42 1.85 2.10
N ARG A 159 -5.19 1.31 1.92
CA ARG A 159 -4.08 1.53 2.86
C ARG A 159 -3.79 3.01 3.08
N GLN A 160 -3.80 3.82 2.02
CA GLN A 160 -3.65 5.27 2.16
C GLN A 160 -4.79 5.86 3.00
N SER A 161 -6.05 5.48 2.76
CA SER A 161 -7.18 5.96 3.56
C SER A 161 -7.03 5.61 5.06
N PHE A 162 -6.57 4.40 5.38
CA PHE A 162 -6.33 3.99 6.76
C PHE A 162 -5.20 4.76 7.44
N ASP A 163 -4.10 5.01 6.72
CA ASP A 163 -2.99 5.83 7.23
C ASP A 163 -3.43 7.31 7.43
N LEU A 164 -4.49 7.76 6.75
CA LEU A 164 -5.09 9.09 6.88
C LEU A 164 -6.27 9.16 7.87
N GLY A 165 -6.57 8.06 8.58
CA GLY A 165 -7.67 8.03 9.55
C GLY A 165 -9.07 8.06 8.94
N ALA A 166 -9.23 7.59 7.69
CA ALA A 166 -10.51 7.46 7.00
C ALA A 166 -10.87 5.96 6.79
N PRO A 167 -11.18 5.21 7.86
CA PRO A 167 -11.41 3.77 7.76
C PRO A 167 -12.65 3.38 6.96
N GLU A 168 -13.71 4.18 6.96
CA GLU A 168 -14.94 3.93 6.20
C GLU A 168 -14.67 4.01 4.69
N ASP A 169 -13.90 5.02 4.26
CA ASP A 169 -13.47 5.19 2.88
C ASP A 169 -12.58 4.01 2.43
N GLY A 170 -11.64 3.61 3.30
CA GLY A 170 -10.79 2.45 3.03
C GLY A 170 -11.59 1.15 2.92
N LEU A 171 -12.57 0.93 3.81
CA LEU A 171 -13.47 -0.23 3.77
C LEU A 171 -14.27 -0.28 2.47
N ALA A 172 -14.86 0.84 2.06
CA ALA A 172 -15.63 0.93 0.82
C ALA A 172 -14.77 0.57 -0.40
N VAL A 173 -13.52 1.05 -0.46
CA VAL A 173 -12.57 0.72 -1.53
C VAL A 173 -12.19 -0.77 -1.53
N VAL A 174 -11.96 -1.39 -0.37
CA VAL A 174 -11.66 -2.83 -0.26
C VAL A 174 -12.84 -3.68 -0.73
N GLN A 175 -14.04 -3.37 -0.27
CA GLN A 175 -15.26 -4.08 -0.67
C GLN A 175 -15.56 -3.92 -2.16
N LEU A 176 -15.19 -2.78 -2.74
CA LEU A 176 -15.25 -2.57 -4.19
C LEU A 176 -14.25 -3.45 -4.93
N ALA A 177 -13.01 -3.53 -4.45
CA ALA A 177 -11.99 -4.41 -5.00
C ALA A 177 -12.43 -5.87 -4.96
N GLN A 178 -12.90 -6.36 -3.81
CA GLN A 178 -13.40 -7.73 -3.63
C GLN A 178 -14.55 -8.06 -4.58
N ARG A 179 -15.53 -7.15 -4.72
CA ARG A 179 -16.66 -7.34 -5.66
C ARG A 179 -16.20 -7.40 -7.11
N GLY A 180 -15.30 -6.50 -7.51
CA GLY A 180 -14.82 -6.44 -8.90
C GLY A 180 -13.85 -7.56 -9.29
N THR A 181 -13.28 -8.31 -8.34
CA THR A 181 -12.38 -9.44 -8.65
C THR A 181 -12.97 -10.83 -8.38
N ARG A 182 -14.27 -10.95 -8.08
CA ARG A 182 -14.91 -12.25 -7.79
C ARG A 182 -14.62 -13.32 -8.83
N ALA A 183 -14.59 -12.96 -10.11
CA ALA A 183 -14.37 -13.89 -11.22
C ALA A 183 -12.88 -14.21 -11.50
N ALA A 184 -11.94 -13.46 -10.93
CA ALA A 184 -10.50 -13.55 -11.22
C ALA A 184 -9.64 -13.59 -9.95
N THR A 185 -10.23 -14.04 -8.83
CA THR A 185 -9.57 -14.04 -7.53
C THR A 185 -8.63 -15.25 -7.39
N THR A 186 -7.44 -15.01 -6.87
CA THR A 186 -6.52 -16.06 -6.41
C THR A 186 -6.53 -16.12 -4.88
N PRO A 187 -6.14 -17.25 -4.27
CA PRO A 187 -6.05 -17.35 -2.81
C PRO A 187 -5.22 -16.21 -2.18
N ARG A 188 -4.06 -15.86 -2.74
CA ARG A 188 -3.23 -14.76 -2.21
C ARG A 188 -3.87 -13.38 -2.40
N LEU A 189 -4.66 -13.17 -3.45
CA LEU A 189 -5.42 -11.92 -3.61
C LEU A 189 -6.51 -11.81 -2.54
N THR A 190 -7.25 -12.89 -2.30
CA THR A 190 -8.25 -12.97 -1.22
C THR A 190 -7.61 -12.67 0.12
N ALA A 191 -6.47 -13.29 0.42
CA ALA A 191 -5.73 -13.03 1.65
C ALA A 191 -5.36 -11.55 1.80
N MET A 192 -4.78 -10.95 0.75
CA MET A 192 -4.41 -9.53 0.78
C MET A 192 -5.62 -8.62 1.02
N LEU A 193 -6.72 -8.81 0.31
CA LEU A 193 -7.91 -7.99 0.47
C LEU A 193 -8.56 -8.16 1.85
N ALA A 194 -8.61 -9.39 2.36
CA ALA A 194 -9.11 -9.69 3.69
C ALA A 194 -8.26 -9.02 4.79
N THR A 195 -6.92 -8.95 4.66
CA THR A 195 -6.10 -8.16 5.61
C THR A 195 -6.41 -6.66 5.59
N ARG A 196 -6.86 -6.12 4.45
CA ARG A 196 -7.25 -4.70 4.35
C ARG A 196 -8.63 -4.45 4.95
N GLU A 197 -9.56 -5.38 4.77
CA GLU A 197 -10.87 -5.35 5.43
C GLU A 197 -10.71 -5.48 6.96
N ALA A 198 -9.85 -6.39 7.42
CA ALA A 198 -9.47 -6.48 8.83
C ALA A 198 -8.89 -5.15 9.33
N TRP A 199 -8.05 -4.45 8.56
CA TRP A 199 -7.56 -3.14 8.96
C TRP A 199 -8.70 -2.14 9.21
N ALA A 200 -9.64 -2.03 8.28
CA ALA A 200 -10.78 -1.13 8.46
C ALA A 200 -11.54 -1.44 9.76
N HIS A 201 -11.89 -2.71 9.98
CA HIS A 201 -12.62 -3.11 11.18
C HIS A 201 -11.82 -2.91 12.47
N ALA A 202 -10.50 -3.06 12.44
CA ALA A 202 -9.65 -2.76 13.59
C ALA A 202 -9.71 -1.27 13.98
N GLN A 203 -9.63 -0.36 12.99
CA GLN A 203 -9.74 1.09 13.23
C GLN A 203 -11.15 1.55 13.62
N LEU A 204 -12.18 0.78 13.24
CA LEU A 204 -13.58 1.01 13.63
C LEU A 204 -13.92 0.38 14.99
N GLY A 205 -13.01 -0.37 15.61
CA GLY A 205 -13.28 -1.11 16.86
C GLY A 205 -14.22 -2.32 16.69
N ASP A 206 -14.50 -2.76 15.46
CA ASP A 206 -15.39 -3.88 15.17
C ASP A 206 -14.66 -5.22 15.27
N ALA A 207 -14.50 -5.70 16.50
CA ALA A 207 -13.77 -6.93 16.79
C ALA A 207 -14.37 -8.18 16.12
N ARG A 208 -15.68 -8.19 15.83
CA ARG A 208 -16.35 -9.34 15.20
C ARG A 208 -15.96 -9.46 13.74
N HIS A 209 -16.15 -8.40 12.95
CA HIS A 209 -15.80 -8.42 11.53
C HIS A 209 -14.29 -8.45 11.33
N PHE A 210 -13.52 -7.85 12.25
CA PHE A 210 -12.07 -7.98 12.28
C PHE A 210 -11.62 -9.45 12.28
N ARG A 211 -12.10 -10.26 13.23
CA ARG A 211 -11.71 -11.67 13.33
C ARG A 211 -12.14 -12.47 12.11
N ALA A 212 -13.38 -12.27 11.64
CA ALA A 212 -13.86 -12.95 10.44
C ALA A 212 -12.97 -12.66 9.21
N ALA A 213 -12.52 -11.41 9.04
CA ALA A 213 -11.61 -11.05 7.96
C ALA A 213 -10.20 -11.63 8.16
N VAL A 214 -9.72 -11.76 9.40
CA VAL A 214 -8.46 -12.44 9.72
C VAL A 214 -8.55 -13.93 9.36
N ASP A 215 -9.62 -14.62 9.75
CA ASP A 215 -9.82 -16.04 9.44
C ASP A 215 -9.80 -16.28 7.92
N ILE A 216 -10.54 -15.45 7.16
CA ILE A 216 -10.52 -15.49 5.68
C ILE A 216 -9.10 -15.26 5.15
N ALA A 217 -8.34 -14.35 5.73
CA ALA A 217 -6.98 -14.03 5.28
C ALA A 217 -6.02 -15.20 5.49
N GLU A 218 -6.09 -15.85 6.65
CA GLU A 218 -5.25 -16.99 7.01
C GLU A 218 -5.60 -18.23 6.18
N ASP A 219 -6.89 -18.56 6.04
CA ASP A 219 -7.36 -19.69 5.23
C ASP A 219 -6.97 -19.54 3.76
N ALA A 220 -7.19 -18.34 3.19
CA ALA A 220 -6.85 -18.08 1.80
C ALA A 220 -5.33 -18.08 1.56
N HIS A 221 -4.53 -17.61 2.52
CA HIS A 221 -3.07 -17.69 2.41
C HIS A 221 -2.57 -19.13 2.51
N ALA A 222 -3.14 -19.94 3.41
CA ALA A 222 -2.82 -21.36 3.55
C ALA A 222 -3.16 -22.16 2.28
N ALA A 223 -4.21 -21.78 1.57
CA ALA A 223 -4.59 -22.37 0.29
C ALA A 223 -3.71 -21.91 -0.90
N SER A 224 -2.79 -20.94 -0.71
CA SER A 224 -1.99 -20.38 -1.81
C SER A 224 -0.80 -21.26 -2.21
N GLY A 225 -0.62 -21.51 -3.50
CA GLY A 225 0.52 -22.24 -4.07
C GLY A 225 1.68 -21.32 -4.52
N PRO A 226 2.93 -21.82 -4.60
CA PRO A 226 4.06 -21.03 -5.06
C PRO A 226 4.04 -20.68 -6.56
N HIS A 227 3.36 -21.47 -7.40
CA HIS A 227 3.31 -21.28 -8.86
C HIS A 227 1.95 -20.82 -9.41
N THR A 228 0.95 -20.63 -8.56
CA THR A 228 -0.42 -20.28 -8.97
C THR A 228 -0.73 -18.80 -8.83
N GLU A 229 0.24 -18.00 -8.39
CA GLU A 229 -0.01 -16.65 -7.88
C GLU A 229 0.74 -15.59 -8.69
N PRO A 230 0.06 -14.51 -9.10
CA PRO A 230 0.68 -13.41 -9.82
C PRO A 230 1.87 -12.78 -9.09
N ARG A 231 2.87 -12.34 -9.87
CA ARG A 231 4.14 -11.82 -9.34
C ARG A 231 4.00 -10.63 -8.39
N TRP A 232 2.96 -9.81 -8.55
CA TRP A 232 2.70 -8.64 -7.70
C TRP A 232 2.14 -8.99 -6.32
N LEU A 233 1.70 -10.24 -6.11
CA LEU A 233 1.24 -10.74 -4.80
C LEU A 233 2.36 -11.45 -4.02
N ARG A 234 3.53 -11.72 -4.63
CA ARG A 234 4.64 -12.46 -3.99
C ARG A 234 5.17 -11.81 -2.71
N GLY A 235 4.93 -10.51 -2.52
CA GLY A 235 5.31 -9.80 -1.30
C GLY A 235 4.50 -10.22 -0.06
N LEU A 236 3.30 -10.79 -0.23
CA LEU A 236 2.51 -11.34 0.87
C LEU A 236 2.96 -12.77 1.18
N ASP A 237 4.16 -12.88 1.75
CA ASP A 237 4.63 -14.13 2.36
C ASP A 237 4.04 -14.30 3.78
N THR A 238 4.32 -15.45 4.42
CA THR A 238 3.76 -15.75 5.75
C THR A 238 4.19 -14.73 6.80
N ALA A 239 5.43 -14.21 6.74
CA ALA A 239 5.91 -13.19 7.66
C ALA A 239 5.15 -11.86 7.47
N GLU A 240 4.91 -11.47 6.22
CA GLU A 240 4.14 -10.27 5.90
C GLU A 240 2.66 -10.38 6.30
N LEU A 241 2.03 -11.54 6.09
CA LEU A 241 0.66 -11.80 6.50
C LEU A 241 0.51 -11.62 8.02
N VAL A 242 1.28 -12.39 8.80
CA VAL A 242 1.15 -12.38 10.26
C VAL A 242 1.58 -11.05 10.87
N GLY A 243 2.59 -10.38 10.28
CA GLY A 243 3.00 -9.03 10.69
C GLY A 243 1.91 -7.99 10.43
N THR A 244 1.24 -8.08 9.29
CA THR A 244 0.09 -7.23 8.98
C THR A 244 -1.03 -7.47 9.98
N ILE A 245 -1.44 -8.72 10.21
CA ILE A 245 -2.50 -9.08 11.17
C ILE A 245 -2.16 -8.58 12.58
N GLY A 246 -0.93 -8.80 13.06
CA GLY A 246 -0.48 -8.34 14.37
C GLY A 246 -0.51 -6.83 14.53
N ALA A 247 -0.11 -6.08 13.49
CA ALA A 247 -0.23 -4.63 13.50
C ALA A 247 -1.69 -4.17 13.57
N ARG A 248 -2.65 -4.93 13.05
CA ARG A 248 -4.09 -4.61 13.14
C ARG A 248 -4.70 -5.02 14.47
N TYR A 249 -4.27 -6.14 15.07
CA TYR A 249 -4.63 -6.45 16.46
C TYR A 249 -4.18 -5.35 17.42
N ARG A 250 -3.03 -4.71 17.18
CA ARG A 250 -2.60 -3.52 17.95
C ARG A 250 -3.60 -2.37 17.76
N ASP A 251 -3.98 -2.07 16.52
CA ASP A 251 -4.94 -1.01 16.22
C ASP A 251 -6.30 -1.28 16.91
N LEU A 252 -6.78 -2.53 16.89
CA LEU A 252 -7.98 -2.96 17.61
C LEU A 252 -7.81 -2.87 19.14
N ALA A 253 -6.60 -3.13 19.65
CA ALA A 253 -6.30 -3.06 21.08
C ALA A 253 -6.36 -1.63 21.65
N CYS A 254 -6.26 -0.60 20.80
CA CYS A 254 -6.55 0.78 21.18
C CYS A 254 -8.03 0.99 21.56
N HIS A 255 -8.94 0.16 21.04
CA HIS A 255 -10.36 0.16 21.41
C HIS A 255 -10.66 -0.81 22.55
N ASP A 256 -9.99 -1.97 22.58
CA ASP A 256 -10.15 -2.98 23.63
C ASP A 256 -8.83 -3.71 23.90
N ARG A 257 -8.20 -3.38 25.03
CA ARG A 257 -6.88 -3.91 25.44
C ARG A 257 -6.82 -5.43 25.53
N ARG A 258 -7.95 -6.16 25.59
CA ARG A 258 -7.96 -7.63 25.58
C ARG A 258 -7.32 -8.23 24.33
N HIS A 259 -7.22 -7.44 23.25
CA HIS A 259 -6.59 -7.84 21.99
C HIS A 259 -5.07 -7.60 21.92
N ALA A 260 -4.48 -6.93 22.92
CA ALA A 260 -3.06 -6.57 22.90
C ALA A 260 -2.12 -7.80 22.89
N ARG A 261 -2.50 -8.87 23.59
CA ARG A 261 -1.70 -10.11 23.61
C ARG A 261 -1.66 -10.81 22.24
N GLN A 262 -2.74 -10.77 21.47
CA GLN A 262 -2.73 -11.26 20.09
C GLN A 262 -1.77 -10.43 19.22
N ALA A 263 -1.73 -9.10 19.41
CA ALA A 263 -0.80 -8.25 18.68
C ALA A 263 0.66 -8.69 18.93
N VAL A 264 1.04 -8.88 20.20
CA VAL A 264 2.38 -9.37 20.59
C VAL A 264 2.66 -10.74 19.96
N HIS A 265 1.71 -11.68 20.04
CA HIS A 265 1.87 -13.02 19.45
C HIS A 265 2.14 -12.98 17.94
N TYR A 266 1.30 -12.28 17.18
CA TYR A 266 1.42 -12.20 15.72
C TYR A 266 2.68 -11.46 15.27
N LEU A 267 3.03 -10.35 15.94
CA LEU A 267 4.24 -9.57 15.63
C LEU A 267 5.52 -10.32 16.00
N GLY A 268 5.53 -11.04 17.12
CA GLY A 268 6.63 -11.93 17.50
C GLY A 268 6.85 -13.03 16.46
N ARG A 269 5.76 -13.66 16.00
CA ARG A 269 5.81 -14.67 14.92
C ARG A 269 6.32 -14.05 13.60
N ALA A 270 5.89 -12.84 13.25
CA ALA A 270 6.38 -12.15 12.06
C ALA A 270 7.90 -11.97 12.11
N LEU A 271 8.43 -11.51 13.25
CA LEU A 271 9.85 -11.28 13.46
C LEU A 271 10.69 -12.57 13.38
N GLN A 272 10.14 -13.70 13.86
CA GLN A 272 10.77 -15.02 13.77
C GLN A 272 10.82 -15.55 12.33
N LEU A 273 9.77 -15.30 11.55
CA LEU A 273 9.66 -15.77 10.16
C LEU A 273 10.37 -14.84 9.16
N ARG A 274 10.73 -13.62 9.57
CA ARG A 274 11.28 -12.62 8.66
C ARG A 274 12.69 -13.01 8.21
N ASP A 275 12.87 -13.11 6.90
CA ASP A 275 14.17 -13.28 6.26
C ASP A 275 15.16 -12.20 6.74
N ALA A 276 16.34 -12.62 7.18
CA ALA A 276 17.39 -11.76 7.70
C ALA A 276 17.88 -10.70 6.70
N THR A 277 17.76 -10.96 5.39
CA THR A 277 18.10 -10.02 4.32
C THR A 277 17.10 -8.87 4.20
N ARG A 278 15.87 -9.01 4.72
CA ARG A 278 14.83 -7.97 4.70
C ARG A 278 14.95 -7.03 5.89
N ILE A 279 16.10 -6.37 5.99
CA ILE A 279 16.51 -5.51 7.11
C ILE A 279 15.43 -4.45 7.44
N ARG A 280 14.90 -3.76 6.42
CA ARG A 280 13.89 -2.72 6.62
C ARG A 280 12.59 -3.28 7.21
N ASN A 281 12.08 -4.40 6.68
CA ASN A 281 10.86 -5.03 7.19
C ASN A 281 11.08 -5.52 8.63
N ARG A 282 12.26 -6.07 8.93
CA ARG A 282 12.63 -6.47 10.30
C ARG A 282 12.60 -5.29 11.27
N ALA A 283 13.11 -4.12 10.88
CA ALA A 283 13.03 -2.92 11.71
C ALA A 283 11.57 -2.46 11.95
N PHE A 284 10.71 -2.55 10.92
CA PHE A 284 9.27 -2.29 11.07
C PHE A 284 8.59 -3.26 12.04
N ASP A 285 8.93 -4.56 11.97
CA ASP A 285 8.39 -5.59 12.85
C ASP A 285 8.82 -5.34 14.31
N LEU A 286 10.11 -5.01 14.55
CA LEU A 286 10.65 -4.68 15.87
C LEU A 286 9.94 -3.47 16.50
N VAL A 287 9.85 -2.34 15.80
CA VAL A 287 9.16 -1.16 16.33
C VAL A 287 7.68 -1.46 16.58
N SER A 288 7.02 -2.21 15.69
CA SER A 288 5.62 -2.58 15.87
C SER A 288 5.41 -3.49 17.07
N LEU A 289 6.31 -4.45 17.32
CA LEU A 289 6.28 -5.35 18.47
C LEU A 289 6.55 -4.59 19.77
N GLY A 290 7.53 -3.69 19.78
CA GLY A 290 7.80 -2.82 20.93
C GLY A 290 6.59 -1.97 21.33
N ARG A 291 5.85 -1.43 20.35
CA ARG A 291 4.57 -0.74 20.60
C ARG A 291 3.50 -1.67 21.18
N ALA A 292 3.45 -2.92 20.72
CA ALA A 292 2.51 -3.90 21.27
C ALA A 292 2.85 -4.30 22.72
N HIS A 293 4.14 -4.39 23.09
CA HIS A 293 4.58 -4.64 24.46
C HIS A 293 4.13 -3.53 25.43
N LEU A 294 4.14 -2.26 25.00
CA LEU A 294 3.59 -1.16 25.82
C LEU A 294 2.09 -1.35 26.14
N LEU A 295 1.31 -1.94 25.24
CA LEU A 295 -0.12 -2.19 25.46
C LEU A 295 -0.42 -3.33 26.45
N VAL A 296 0.57 -4.18 26.75
CA VAL A 296 0.49 -5.24 27.76
C VAL A 296 1.32 -4.92 29.00
N ASP A 297 1.77 -3.66 29.13
CA ASP A 297 2.55 -3.13 30.26
C ASP A 297 3.91 -3.84 30.47
N GLU A 298 4.48 -4.41 29.39
CA GLU A 298 5.81 -5.03 29.35
C GLU A 298 6.87 -4.02 28.90
N ALA A 299 7.10 -3.00 29.72
CA ALA A 299 7.89 -1.82 29.37
C ALA A 299 9.38 -2.12 29.06
N ASP A 300 10.00 -3.03 29.81
CA ASP A 300 11.39 -3.44 29.56
C ASP A 300 11.54 -4.14 28.21
N GLN A 301 10.64 -5.09 27.91
CA GLN A 301 10.60 -5.78 26.62
C GLN A 301 10.30 -4.82 25.47
N ALA A 302 9.44 -3.83 25.69
CA ALA A 302 9.18 -2.77 24.72
C ALA A 302 10.45 -1.99 24.38
N ALA A 303 11.20 -1.55 25.40
CA ALA A 303 12.45 -0.83 25.22
C ALA A 303 13.52 -1.68 24.53
N ASP A 304 13.72 -2.94 24.96
CA ASP A 304 14.71 -3.85 24.38
C ASP A 304 14.42 -4.13 22.89
N THR A 305 13.15 -4.35 22.56
CA THR A 305 12.73 -4.62 21.18
C THR A 305 12.94 -3.39 20.28
N VAL A 306 12.62 -2.19 20.75
CA VAL A 306 12.85 -0.96 19.98
C VAL A 306 14.33 -0.62 19.87
N ARG A 307 15.11 -0.85 20.94
CA ARG A 307 16.57 -0.65 20.92
C ARG A 307 17.22 -1.50 19.82
N ALA A 308 16.76 -2.74 19.64
CA ALA A 308 17.23 -3.61 18.56
C ALA A 308 16.89 -3.10 17.14
N ALA A 309 15.93 -2.18 16.99
CA ALA A 309 15.59 -1.57 15.71
C ALA A 309 16.49 -0.37 15.36
N LEU A 310 17.12 0.28 16.35
CA LEU A 310 17.86 1.52 16.17
C LEU A 310 19.02 1.43 15.16
N PRO A 311 19.82 0.34 15.11
CA PRO A 311 20.90 0.21 14.12
C PRO A 311 20.43 0.23 12.66
N TYR A 312 19.13 0.03 12.41
CA TYR A 312 18.54 0.00 11.08
C TYR A 312 17.90 1.34 10.67
N LEU A 313 17.94 2.35 11.53
CA LEU A 313 17.40 3.68 11.23
C LEU A 313 18.35 4.47 10.35
N ASP A 314 17.84 4.90 9.20
CA ASP A 314 18.48 5.93 8.38
C ASP A 314 17.89 7.29 8.75
N LEU A 315 18.62 8.06 9.56
CA LEU A 315 18.22 9.39 10.00
C LEU A 315 18.25 10.43 8.87
N HIS A 316 18.95 10.14 7.76
CA HIS A 316 19.03 11.07 6.63
C HIS A 316 17.79 11.00 5.73
N ARG A 317 16.96 9.97 5.89
CA ARG A 317 15.72 9.79 5.14
C ARG A 317 14.60 9.36 6.09
N PRO A 318 14.05 10.29 6.89
CA PRO A 318 12.96 9.98 7.82
C PRO A 318 11.72 9.53 7.03
N GLY A 319 11.61 8.22 6.83
CA GLY A 319 10.46 7.58 6.21
C GLY A 319 9.45 7.11 7.25
N ARG A 320 8.53 6.22 6.84
CA ARG A 320 7.51 5.65 7.73
C ARG A 320 8.05 4.91 8.96
N LEU A 321 9.30 4.45 8.94
CA LEU A 321 9.91 3.81 10.11
C LEU A 321 10.19 4.84 11.22
N ALA A 322 10.65 6.04 10.85
CA ALA A 322 10.86 7.14 11.77
C ALA A 322 9.53 7.61 12.40
N GLN A 323 8.46 7.70 11.60
CA GLN A 323 7.12 8.00 12.13
C GLN A 323 6.66 6.97 13.16
N LYS A 324 6.82 5.66 12.89
CA LYS A 324 6.46 4.63 13.87
C LYS A 324 7.29 4.68 15.15
N LEU A 325 8.55 5.10 15.05
CA LEU A 325 9.40 5.31 16.21
C LEU A 325 8.95 6.52 17.02
N ALA A 326 8.52 7.60 16.34
CA ALA A 326 7.91 8.74 17.00
C ALA A 326 6.59 8.36 17.70
N ASP A 327 5.76 7.51 17.07
CA ASP A 327 4.56 6.96 17.72
C ASP A 327 4.94 6.18 18.99
N TRP A 328 5.93 5.28 18.90
CA TRP A 328 6.41 4.52 20.07
C TRP A 328 6.92 5.45 21.17
N HIS A 329 7.70 6.47 20.80
CA HIS A 329 8.22 7.45 21.76
C HIS A 329 7.07 8.18 22.45
N SER A 330 6.00 8.57 21.75
CA SER A 330 4.83 9.18 22.37
C SER A 330 4.08 8.20 23.28
N GLU A 331 3.85 6.97 22.81
CA GLU A 331 3.18 5.88 23.53
C GLU A 331 3.93 5.45 24.80
N ALA A 332 5.26 5.56 24.81
CA ALA A 332 6.11 5.20 25.94
C ALA A 332 6.13 6.23 27.08
N ALA A 333 5.43 7.37 26.95
CA ALA A 333 5.49 8.46 27.94
C ALA A 333 5.03 8.06 29.34
N PRO A 334 3.96 7.26 29.50
CA PRO A 334 3.55 6.75 30.80
C PRO A 334 4.59 5.85 31.47
N PHE A 335 5.54 5.29 30.71
CA PHE A 335 6.55 4.35 31.18
C PHE A 335 7.93 4.99 31.37
N ALA A 336 8.03 6.34 31.32
CA ALA A 336 9.31 7.04 31.38
C ALA A 336 10.11 6.86 32.70
N ALA A 337 9.48 6.34 33.76
CA ALA A 337 10.16 5.97 35.00
C ALA A 337 10.97 4.66 34.89
N VAL A 338 10.69 3.82 33.87
CA VAL A 338 11.45 2.60 33.59
C VAL A 338 12.76 3.00 32.90
N ALA A 339 13.89 2.64 33.50
CA ALA A 339 15.22 3.09 33.05
C ALA A 339 15.50 2.73 31.58
N ALA A 340 15.16 1.51 31.16
CA ALA A 340 15.32 1.08 29.78
C ALA A 340 14.50 1.92 28.79
N VAL A 341 13.27 2.29 29.17
CA VAL A 341 12.41 3.15 28.35
C VAL A 341 12.97 4.56 28.28
N ALA A 342 13.41 5.12 29.40
CA ALA A 342 14.02 6.46 29.45
C ALA A 342 15.23 6.57 28.52
N GLU A 343 16.12 5.57 28.54
CA GLU A 343 17.31 5.51 27.68
C GLU A 343 16.94 5.50 26.19
N VAL A 344 16.01 4.63 25.77
CA VAL A 344 15.60 4.54 24.36
C VAL A 344 14.86 5.81 23.93
N ARG A 345 14.06 6.43 24.82
CA ARG A 345 13.44 7.74 24.54
C ARG A 345 14.48 8.83 24.33
N GLU A 346 15.55 8.85 25.12
CA GLU A 346 16.64 9.80 24.95
C GLU A 346 17.35 9.59 23.61
N GLN A 347 17.69 8.35 23.26
CA GLN A 347 18.31 7.98 21.97
C GLN A 347 17.45 8.33 20.76
N THR A 348 16.13 8.41 20.93
CA THR A 348 15.18 8.67 19.83
C THR A 348 14.67 10.12 19.80
N ARG A 349 15.16 11.00 20.69
CA ARG A 349 14.76 12.41 20.77
C ARG A 349 15.04 13.16 19.47
N ASP A 350 16.18 12.92 18.85
CA ASP A 350 16.59 13.60 17.61
C ASP A 350 15.77 13.15 16.38
N VAL A 351 15.19 11.94 16.45
CA VAL A 351 14.24 11.47 15.43
C VAL A 351 12.96 12.29 15.48
N GLN A 352 12.48 12.63 16.69
CA GLN A 352 11.30 13.47 16.85
C GLN A 352 11.50 14.90 16.34
N SER A 353 12.66 15.51 16.62
CA SER A 353 12.95 16.88 16.17
C SER A 353 13.06 16.98 14.64
N THR A 354 13.58 15.95 14.00
CA THR A 354 13.71 15.86 12.53
C THR A 354 12.34 15.72 11.84
N ILE A 355 11.41 14.94 12.40
CA ILE A 355 10.05 14.78 11.86
C ILE A 355 9.22 16.06 12.05
N GLY A 356 9.32 16.72 13.20
CA GLY A 356 8.54 17.94 13.50
C GLY A 356 8.92 19.17 12.67
N SER A 357 10.06 19.13 11.99
CA SER A 357 10.59 20.23 11.16
C SER A 357 10.39 20.02 9.66
N SER A 358 9.80 18.89 9.22
CA SER A 358 9.56 18.52 7.81
C SER A 358 8.10 18.76 7.40
#